data_AF-J4J2U2-F1
#
_entry.id   AF-J4J2U2-F1
#
_cell.length_a   1.000
_cell.length_b   1.000
_cell.length_c   1.000
_cell.angle_alpha   90.00
_cell.angle_beta   90.00
_cell.angle_gamma   90.00
#
_symmetry.space_group_name_H-M   'P 1'
#
loop_
_entity.id
_entity.type
_entity.pdbx_description
1 polymer ?
#
loop_
_entity_poly.entity_id
_entity_poly.type
_entity_poly.pdbx_seq_one_letter_code
_entity_poly.pdbx_strand_id
1 'polypeptide(L)'
;MAHKDERGTVSAVGLAVLTVILLLGLAAAAFMRNGADLAVEYEREMQLRLAAESAVETAAAKLERDASAYGVPPARNQRKRITEEVLKENVPVGADIELHVVLEGSDAREPENVLKVTAAAIDKSGMRIPDGENWERAKIVRARMEKKEKDNRYVWQRWY
;
A
#
# COMPACT_ATOMS: atom_id res chain seq x y z
N MET A 1 -21.31 59.24 -34.97
CA MET A 1 -20.92 57.82 -35.11
C MET A 1 -20.01 57.33 -33.97
N ALA A 2 -19.86 58.04 -32.84
CA ALA A 2 -18.93 57.69 -31.76
C ALA A 2 -19.54 56.86 -30.61
N HIS A 3 -20.88 56.76 -30.53
CA HIS A 3 -21.57 56.19 -29.36
C HIS A 3 -21.77 54.67 -29.40
N LYS A 4 -21.46 54.02 -30.55
CA LYS A 4 -21.64 52.58 -30.76
C LYS A 4 -20.43 51.76 -30.29
N ASP A 5 -19.22 52.31 -30.37
CA ASP A 5 -17.98 51.62 -29.98
C ASP A 5 -17.84 51.42 -28.47
N GLU A 6 -18.31 52.39 -27.66
CA GLU A 6 -18.26 52.33 -26.19
C GLU A 6 -19.16 51.23 -25.62
N ARG A 7 -20.34 51.00 -26.23
CA ARG A 7 -21.25 49.93 -25.79
C ARG A 7 -20.75 48.55 -26.17
N GLY A 8 -20.09 48.41 -27.34
CA GLY A 8 -19.46 47.17 -27.78
C GLY A 8 -18.26 46.78 -26.92
N THR A 9 -17.42 47.75 -26.54
CA THR A 9 -16.27 47.52 -25.64
C THR A 9 -16.69 47.19 -24.22
N VAL A 10 -17.69 47.88 -23.65
CA VAL A 10 -18.23 47.53 -22.32
C VAL A 10 -18.82 46.11 -22.31
N SER A 11 -19.49 45.70 -23.39
CA SER A 11 -20.00 44.32 -23.53
C SER A 11 -18.87 43.29 -23.68
N ALA A 12 -17.79 43.62 -24.39
CA ALA A 12 -16.64 42.72 -24.57
C ALA A 12 -15.84 42.56 -23.27
N VAL A 13 -15.62 43.65 -22.53
CA VAL A 13 -14.94 43.62 -21.22
C VAL A 13 -15.77 42.85 -20.20
N GLY A 14 -17.09 43.08 -20.16
CA GLY A 14 -18.00 42.32 -19.31
C GLY A 14 -17.98 40.82 -19.61
N LEU A 15 -17.98 40.45 -20.89
CA LEU A 15 -17.88 39.05 -21.32
C LEU A 15 -16.51 38.45 -20.97
N ALA A 16 -15.42 39.20 -21.14
CA ALA A 16 -14.07 38.74 -20.79
C ALA A 16 -13.94 38.48 -19.28
N VAL A 17 -14.43 39.39 -18.44
CA VAL A 17 -14.45 39.22 -16.98
C VAL A 17 -15.31 38.01 -16.59
N LEU A 18 -16.51 37.87 -17.19
CA LEU A 18 -17.37 36.73 -16.94
C LEU A 18 -16.71 35.40 -17.34
N THR A 19 -15.99 35.39 -18.47
CA THR A 19 -15.24 34.21 -18.93
C THR A 19 -14.13 33.84 -17.97
N VAL A 20 -13.36 34.81 -17.48
CA VAL A 20 -12.31 34.56 -16.48
C VAL A 20 -12.90 34.00 -15.18
N ILE A 21 -14.00 34.57 -14.69
CA ILE A 21 -14.70 34.08 -13.49
C ILE A 21 -15.18 32.64 -13.71
N LEU A 22 -15.76 32.35 -14.87
CA LEU A 22 -16.23 31.00 -15.22
C LEU A 22 -15.07 29.99 -15.28
N LEU A 23 -13.94 30.35 -15.91
CA LEU A 23 -12.74 29.52 -15.96
C LEU A 23 -12.16 29.27 -14.56
N LEU A 24 -12.14 30.27 -13.67
CA LEU A 24 -11.71 30.10 -12.29
C LEU A 24 -12.64 29.14 -11.52
N GLY A 25 -13.96 29.25 -11.71
CA GLY A 25 -14.93 28.33 -11.11
C GLY A 25 -14.75 26.89 -11.60
N LEU A 26 -14.54 26.70 -12.90
CA LEU A 26 -14.24 25.39 -13.51
C LEU A 26 -12.92 24.82 -13.00
N ALA A 27 -11.87 25.63 -12.90
CA ALA A 27 -10.57 25.22 -12.38
C ALA A 27 -10.66 24.78 -10.92
N ALA A 28 -11.37 25.54 -10.08
CA ALA A 28 -11.60 25.17 -8.68
C ALA A 28 -12.40 23.87 -8.56
N ALA A 29 -13.44 23.68 -9.37
CA ALA A 29 -14.22 22.44 -9.38
C ALA A 29 -13.39 21.23 -9.84
N ALA A 30 -12.59 21.40 -10.91
CA ALA A 30 -11.70 20.35 -11.41
C ALA A 30 -10.62 20.00 -10.36
N PHE A 31 -10.06 21.00 -9.70
CA PHE A 31 -9.06 20.80 -8.64
C PHE A 31 -9.66 20.07 -7.43
N MET A 32 -10.85 20.46 -6.97
CA MET A 32 -11.51 19.78 -5.85
C MET A 32 -11.84 18.32 -6.16
N ARG A 33 -12.32 18.03 -7.38
CA ARG A 33 -12.60 16.66 -7.81
C ARG A 33 -11.32 15.82 -7.85
N ASN A 34 -10.28 16.31 -8.51
CA ASN A 34 -9.01 15.60 -8.60
C ASN A 34 -8.33 15.45 -7.24
N GLY A 35 -8.45 16.44 -6.35
CA GLY A 35 -7.89 16.39 -5.00
C GLY A 35 -8.57 15.36 -4.10
N ALA A 36 -9.90 15.20 -4.23
CA ALA A 36 -10.64 14.16 -3.52
C ALA A 36 -10.22 12.76 -3.99
N ASP A 37 -10.10 12.56 -5.30
CA ASP A 37 -9.66 11.27 -5.88
C ASP A 37 -8.24 10.92 -5.42
N LEU A 38 -7.31 11.88 -5.44
CA LEU A 38 -5.93 11.70 -4.95
C LEU A 38 -5.86 11.36 -3.46
N ALA A 39 -6.70 11.97 -2.63
CA ALA A 39 -6.73 11.67 -1.20
C ALA A 39 -7.18 10.23 -0.93
N VAL A 40 -8.20 9.76 -1.65
CA VAL A 40 -8.70 8.38 -1.57
C VAL A 40 -7.64 7.39 -2.05
N GLU A 41 -6.97 7.67 -3.17
CA GLU A 41 -5.89 6.82 -3.68
C GLU A 41 -4.72 6.74 -2.70
N TYR A 42 -4.34 7.87 -2.10
CA TYR A 42 -3.27 7.92 -1.11
C TYR A 42 -3.63 7.14 0.16
N GLU A 43 -4.85 7.33 0.69
CA GLU A 43 -5.33 6.57 1.84
C GLU A 43 -5.28 5.06 1.55
N ARG A 44 -5.65 4.66 0.33
CA ARG A 44 -5.60 3.26 -0.11
C ARG A 44 -4.19 2.69 -0.11
N GLU A 45 -3.23 3.43 -0.66
CA GLU A 45 -1.83 3.03 -0.68
C GLU A 45 -1.28 2.90 0.74
N MET A 46 -1.66 3.83 1.62
CA MET A 46 -1.32 3.78 3.03
C MET A 46 -1.88 2.53 3.71
N GLN A 47 -3.15 2.19 3.47
CA GLN A 47 -3.78 0.99 4.03
C GLN A 47 -3.08 -0.30 3.58
N LEU A 48 -2.74 -0.43 2.30
CA LEU A 48 -1.98 -1.58 1.79
C LEU A 48 -0.60 -1.69 2.47
N ARG A 49 0.08 -0.55 2.64
CA ARG A 49 1.37 -0.48 3.31
C ARG A 49 1.30 -0.87 4.77
N LEU A 50 0.38 -0.27 5.52
CA LEU A 50 0.17 -0.58 6.92
C LEU A 50 -0.20 -2.06 7.11
N ALA A 51 -1.11 -2.61 6.31
CA ALA A 51 -1.47 -4.02 6.39
C ALA A 51 -0.26 -4.95 6.20
N ALA A 52 0.57 -4.69 5.18
CA ALA A 52 1.75 -5.52 4.91
C ALA A 52 2.88 -5.33 5.95
N GLU A 53 3.20 -4.09 6.33
CA GLU A 53 4.26 -3.80 7.31
C GLU A 53 3.87 -4.34 8.70
N SER A 54 2.65 -4.04 9.18
CA SER A 54 2.17 -4.53 10.47
C SER A 54 2.08 -6.05 10.52
N ALA A 55 1.71 -6.72 9.41
CA ALA A 55 1.71 -8.18 9.35
C ALA A 55 3.11 -8.77 9.55
N VAL A 56 4.13 -8.19 8.91
CA VAL A 56 5.51 -8.64 9.06
C VAL A 56 6.04 -8.35 10.46
N GLU A 57 5.80 -7.17 11.01
CA GLU A 57 6.19 -6.81 12.37
C GLU A 57 5.55 -7.72 13.41
N THR A 58 4.26 -8.01 13.25
CA THR A 58 3.51 -8.90 14.15
C THR A 58 4.07 -10.31 14.11
N ALA A 59 4.32 -10.84 12.91
CA ALA A 59 4.91 -12.16 12.75
C ALA A 59 6.33 -12.24 13.31
N ALA A 60 7.15 -11.22 13.06
CA ALA A 60 8.49 -11.13 13.60
C ALA A 60 8.48 -11.05 15.13
N ALA A 61 7.69 -10.14 15.71
CA ALA A 61 7.59 -9.98 17.16
C ALA A 61 7.19 -11.28 17.86
N LYS A 62 6.32 -12.09 17.24
CA LYS A 62 5.97 -13.41 17.77
C LYS A 62 7.13 -14.39 17.70
N LEU A 63 7.88 -14.42 16.60
CA LEU A 63 9.09 -15.23 16.42
C LEU A 63 10.27 -14.82 17.32
N GLU A 64 10.33 -13.55 17.72
CA GLU A 64 11.31 -13.05 18.69
C GLU A 64 11.00 -13.49 20.12
N ARG A 65 9.71 -13.64 20.45
CA ARG A 65 9.25 -14.17 21.74
C ARG A 65 9.37 -15.68 21.82
N ASP A 66 9.02 -16.37 20.74
CA ASP A 66 9.05 -17.83 20.63
C ASP A 66 9.42 -18.24 19.19
N ALA A 67 10.60 -18.85 19.01
CA ALA A 67 11.05 -19.33 17.71
C ALA A 67 10.15 -20.41 17.09
N SER A 68 9.31 -21.05 17.90
CA SER A 68 8.34 -22.07 17.50
C SER A 68 6.89 -21.57 17.43
N ALA A 69 6.68 -20.25 17.49
CA ALA A 69 5.35 -19.63 17.49
C ALA A 69 4.44 -20.06 16.33
N TYR A 70 5.04 -20.40 15.18
CA TYR A 70 4.35 -20.87 13.98
C TYR A 70 4.65 -22.36 13.70
N GLY A 71 5.05 -23.13 14.70
CA GLY A 71 5.49 -24.52 14.58
C GLY A 71 6.88 -24.66 13.95
N VAL A 72 7.13 -25.81 13.32
CA VAL A 72 8.43 -26.08 12.67
C VAL A 72 8.66 -25.07 11.53
N PRO A 73 9.81 -24.35 11.52
CA PRO A 73 10.17 -23.45 10.42
C PRO A 73 10.27 -24.19 9.08
N PRO A 74 9.92 -23.54 7.96
CA PRO A 74 10.10 -24.12 6.63
C PRO A 74 11.57 -24.47 6.36
N ALA A 75 11.79 -25.58 5.67
CA ALA A 75 13.13 -25.96 5.24
C ALA A 75 13.67 -25.00 4.16
N ARG A 76 14.93 -25.18 3.78
CA ARG A 76 15.62 -24.36 2.79
C ARG A 76 14.84 -24.27 1.46
N ASN A 77 14.70 -23.06 0.93
CA ASN A 77 13.89 -22.73 -0.26
C ASN A 77 12.41 -23.17 -0.18
N GLN A 78 11.89 -23.50 1.00
CA GLN A 78 10.48 -23.80 1.19
C GLN A 78 9.72 -22.62 1.78
N ARG A 79 8.42 -22.62 1.55
CA ARG A 79 7.49 -21.59 2.00
C ARG A 79 6.42 -22.21 2.88
N LYS A 80 6.04 -21.50 3.93
CA LYS A 80 4.93 -21.85 4.80
C LYS A 80 4.00 -20.65 4.95
N ARG A 81 2.74 -20.81 4.57
CA ARG A 81 1.72 -19.79 4.80
C ARG A 81 1.38 -19.73 6.29
N ILE A 82 1.34 -18.54 6.86
CA ILE A 82 1.00 -18.26 8.27
C ILE A 82 -0.06 -17.14 8.40
N THR A 83 -0.85 -16.95 7.35
CA THR A 83 -1.76 -15.81 7.22
C THR A 83 -2.83 -15.81 8.31
N GLU A 84 -3.48 -16.95 8.54
CA GLU A 84 -4.57 -17.09 9.50
C GLU A 84 -4.08 -16.87 10.94
N GLU A 85 -2.86 -17.32 11.24
CA GLU A 85 -2.24 -17.16 12.54
C GLU A 85 -1.87 -15.71 12.82
N VAL A 86 -1.48 -14.95 11.80
CA VAL A 86 -1.16 -13.52 11.91
C VAL A 86 -2.43 -12.67 11.98
N LEU A 87 -3.48 -13.00 11.23
CA LEU A 87 -4.76 -12.28 11.28
C LEU A 87 -5.43 -12.35 12.66
N LYS A 88 -5.18 -13.41 13.43
CA LYS A 88 -5.65 -13.53 14.83
C LYS A 88 -5.00 -12.52 15.79
N GLU A 89 -3.91 -11.88 15.40
CA GLU A 89 -3.13 -10.95 16.23
C GLU A 89 -3.53 -9.47 16.01
N ASN A 90 -4.75 -9.21 15.51
CA ASN A 90 -5.31 -7.86 15.30
C ASN A 90 -4.52 -6.98 14.31
N VAL A 91 -3.97 -7.57 13.24
CA VAL A 91 -3.37 -6.80 12.16
C VAL A 91 -4.45 -5.94 11.49
N PRO A 92 -4.23 -4.62 11.32
CA PRO A 92 -5.19 -3.76 10.65
C PRO A 92 -5.25 -4.09 9.16
N VAL A 93 -6.36 -4.68 8.72
CA VAL A 93 -6.63 -4.96 7.31
C VAL A 93 -7.87 -4.18 6.89
N GLY A 94 -7.70 -3.31 5.90
CA GLY A 94 -8.81 -2.52 5.34
C GLY A 94 -9.83 -3.39 4.62
N ALA A 95 -11.02 -2.83 4.38
CA ALA A 95 -12.01 -3.46 3.50
C ALA A 95 -11.42 -3.67 2.10
N ASP A 96 -11.76 -4.79 1.46
CA ASP A 96 -11.27 -5.17 0.13
C ASP A 96 -9.73 -5.28 0.02
N ILE A 97 -9.04 -5.53 1.13
CA ILE A 97 -7.61 -5.89 1.15
C ILE A 97 -7.48 -7.36 1.52
N GLU A 98 -6.90 -8.16 0.63
CA GLU A 98 -6.51 -9.54 0.92
C GLU A 98 -5.06 -9.56 1.42
N LEU A 99 -4.84 -10.09 2.62
CA LEU A 99 -3.51 -10.24 3.20
C LEU A 99 -3.00 -11.67 3.00
N HIS A 100 -1.75 -11.82 2.58
CA HIS A 100 -1.01 -13.07 2.58
C HIS A 100 0.29 -12.91 3.35
N VAL A 101 0.52 -13.78 4.33
CA VAL A 101 1.77 -13.83 5.10
C VAL A 101 2.40 -15.20 4.98
N VAL A 102 3.70 -15.22 4.69
CA VAL A 102 4.49 -16.42 4.40
C VAL A 102 5.83 -16.34 5.13
N LEU A 103 6.21 -17.46 5.74
CA LEU A 103 7.57 -17.73 6.17
C LEU A 103 8.32 -18.42 5.04
N GLU A 104 9.54 -17.98 4.75
CA GLU A 104 10.41 -18.62 3.77
C GLU A 104 11.71 -19.05 4.45
N GLY A 105 12.12 -20.29 4.24
CA GLY A 105 13.42 -20.77 4.70
C GLY A 105 14.54 -20.05 3.96
N SER A 106 15.76 -20.17 4.49
CA SER A 106 16.96 -19.63 3.86
C SER A 106 17.11 -20.06 2.39
N ASP A 107 17.72 -19.20 1.58
CA ASP A 107 18.07 -19.55 0.20
C ASP A 107 19.36 -20.39 0.14
N ALA A 108 19.65 -20.95 -1.04
CA ALA A 108 20.91 -21.66 -1.33
C ALA A 108 22.19 -20.84 -1.06
N ARG A 109 22.10 -19.51 -1.02
CA ARG A 109 23.22 -18.59 -0.78
C ARG A 109 23.28 -18.04 0.63
N GLU A 110 22.25 -18.30 1.44
CA GLU A 110 22.14 -17.76 2.80
C GLU A 110 22.49 -18.81 3.86
N PRO A 111 22.92 -18.37 5.06
CA PRO A 111 23.08 -19.25 6.21
C PRO A 111 21.78 -19.95 6.60
N GLU A 112 21.87 -21.19 7.10
CA GLU A 112 20.70 -22.01 7.44
C GLU A 112 19.86 -21.43 8.58
N ASN A 113 20.47 -20.61 9.45
CA ASN A 113 19.77 -19.96 10.55
C ASN A 113 18.94 -18.73 10.13
N VAL A 114 18.87 -18.42 8.83
CA VAL A 114 18.05 -17.33 8.30
C VAL A 114 16.62 -17.80 8.06
N LEU A 115 15.66 -16.98 8.47
CA LEU A 115 14.25 -17.12 8.17
C LEU A 115 13.74 -15.78 7.59
N LYS A 116 12.93 -15.84 6.54
CA LYS A 116 12.33 -14.65 5.95
C LYS A 116 10.85 -14.61 6.27
N VAL A 117 10.35 -13.41 6.54
CA VAL A 117 8.93 -13.15 6.73
C VAL A 117 8.49 -12.22 5.60
N THR A 118 7.54 -12.66 4.80
CA THR A 118 7.03 -11.90 3.66
C THR A 118 5.53 -11.73 3.82
N ALA A 119 5.06 -10.48 3.75
CA ALA A 119 3.63 -10.17 3.66
C ALA A 119 3.31 -9.47 2.35
N ALA A 120 2.17 -9.81 1.77
CA ALA A 120 1.59 -9.17 0.61
C ALA A 120 0.17 -8.74 0.95
N ALA A 121 -0.11 -7.44 0.86
CA ALA A 121 -1.45 -6.87 0.92
C ALA A 121 -1.90 -6.57 -0.51
N ILE A 122 -3.01 -7.16 -0.94
CA ILE A 122 -3.54 -7.08 -2.30
C ILE A 122 -4.88 -6.36 -2.28
N ASP A 123 -5.01 -5.37 -3.14
CA ASP A 123 -6.24 -4.63 -3.35
C ASP A 123 -7.22 -5.42 -4.23
N LYS A 124 -8.41 -5.71 -3.70
CA LYS A 124 -9.49 -6.45 -4.38
C LYS A 124 -10.68 -5.60 -4.81
N SER A 125 -10.61 -4.28 -4.70
CA SER A 125 -11.68 -3.37 -5.18
C SER A 125 -11.84 -3.34 -6.71
N GLY A 126 -10.94 -3.99 -7.44
CA GLY A 126 -10.89 -3.93 -8.89
C GLY A 126 -10.20 -2.66 -9.38
N MET A 127 -8.89 -2.74 -9.63
CA MET A 127 -8.19 -1.67 -10.31
C MET A 127 -8.62 -1.64 -11.79
N ARG A 128 -9.08 -0.50 -12.27
CA ARG A 128 -9.54 -0.34 -13.65
C ARG A 128 -8.51 0.41 -14.46
N ILE A 129 -7.42 -0.26 -14.84
CA ILE A 129 -6.51 0.24 -15.88
C ILE A 129 -7.16 -0.07 -17.23
N PRO A 130 -7.42 0.93 -18.10
CA PRO A 130 -8.12 0.72 -19.36
C PRO A 130 -7.14 0.26 -20.47
N ASP A 131 -6.35 -0.77 -20.21
CA ASP A 131 -5.45 -1.41 -21.19
C ASP A 131 -5.92 -2.80 -21.62
N GLY A 132 -7.04 -3.28 -21.07
CA GLY A 132 -7.62 -4.58 -21.38
C GLY A 132 -7.03 -5.74 -20.59
N GLU A 133 -6.08 -5.46 -19.70
CA GLU A 133 -5.42 -6.45 -18.85
C GLU A 133 -5.98 -6.43 -17.41
N ASN A 134 -5.86 -7.55 -16.70
CA ASN A 134 -6.33 -7.70 -15.32
C ASN A 134 -5.18 -7.37 -14.35
N TRP A 135 -4.99 -6.08 -14.07
CA TRP A 135 -4.00 -5.65 -13.09
C TRP A 135 -4.55 -5.68 -11.66
N GLU A 136 -3.74 -6.21 -10.75
CA GLU A 136 -3.97 -6.10 -9.31
C GLU A 136 -2.92 -5.17 -8.68
N ARG A 137 -3.37 -4.31 -7.76
CA ARG A 137 -2.46 -3.48 -6.96
C ARG A 137 -2.10 -4.26 -5.71
N ALA A 138 -0.81 -4.35 -5.40
CA ALA A 138 -0.35 -5.00 -4.18
C ALA A 138 0.84 -4.27 -3.56
N LYS A 139 0.96 -4.36 -2.24
CA LYS A 139 2.15 -3.99 -1.49
C LYS A 139 2.77 -5.24 -0.90
N ILE A 140 4.04 -5.48 -1.22
CA ILE A 140 4.82 -6.59 -0.67
C ILE A 140 5.89 -6.01 0.23
N VAL A 141 6.02 -6.61 1.42
CA VAL A 141 7.02 -6.24 2.41
C VAL A 141 7.73 -7.51 2.86
N ARG A 142 9.05 -7.46 2.97
CA ARG A 142 9.88 -8.59 3.40
C ARG A 142 10.80 -8.19 4.52
N ALA A 143 11.01 -9.14 5.41
CA ALA A 143 11.92 -9.04 6.52
C ALA A 143 12.84 -10.25 6.58
N ARG A 144 14.07 -10.00 7.03
CA ARG A 144 15.02 -11.05 7.35
C ARG A 144 15.14 -11.18 8.85
N MET A 145 15.02 -12.40 9.33
CA MET A 145 15.27 -12.79 10.70
C MET A 145 16.42 -13.79 10.76
N GLU A 146 17.17 -13.77 11.85
CA GLU A 146 18.27 -14.70 12.09
C GLU A 146 18.07 -15.41 13.43
N LYS A 147 18.13 -16.74 13.44
CA LYS A 147 18.05 -17.53 14.66
C LYS A 147 19.33 -17.36 15.46
N LYS A 148 19.19 -16.92 16.72
CA LYS A 148 20.29 -16.90 17.70
C LYS A 148 20.19 -18.13 18.58
N GLU A 149 21.15 -19.04 18.41
CA GLU A 149 21.16 -20.34 19.12
C GLU A 149 21.17 -20.20 20.64
N LYS A 150 21.88 -19.20 21.17
CA LYS A 150 22.01 -18.98 22.62
C LYS A 150 20.67 -18.71 23.31
N ASP A 151 19.76 -18.03 22.62
CA ASP A 151 18.50 -17.55 23.19
C ASP A 151 17.29 -18.29 22.61
N ASN A 152 17.51 -19.26 21.71
CA ASN A 152 16.49 -19.98 20.93
C ASN A 152 15.36 -19.08 20.40
N ARG A 153 15.72 -17.91 19.90
CA ARG A 153 14.80 -16.93 19.30
C ARG A 153 15.31 -16.46 17.95
N TYR A 154 14.37 -16.03 17.10
CA TYR A 154 14.74 -15.24 15.94
C TYR A 154 14.99 -13.80 16.36
N VAL A 155 15.88 -13.11 15.66
CA VAL A 155 16.14 -11.68 15.87
C VAL A 155 16.01 -10.98 14.54
N TRP A 156 15.20 -9.93 14.51
CA TRP A 156 15.06 -9.05 13.36
C TRP A 156 16.41 -8.50 12.90
N GLN A 157 16.65 -8.54 11.59
CA GLN A 157 17.85 -7.93 11.00
C GLN A 157 17.49 -6.67 10.22
N ARG A 158 16.64 -6.79 9.19
CA ARG A 158 16.30 -5.69 8.30
C ARG A 158 15.07 -5.98 7.43
N TRP A 159 14.50 -4.90 6.91
CA TRP A 159 13.63 -4.89 5.72
C TRP A 159 14.45 -5.05 4.43
N TYR A 160 13.85 -5.59 3.36
CA TYR A 160 14.40 -5.56 1.99
C TYR A 160 13.37 -5.92 0.92
#